data_AF-A0AA38CPS7-F1
#
_entry.id   AF-A0AA38CPS7-F1
#
_cell.length_a   1.000
_cell.length_b   1.000
_cell.length_c   1.000
_cell.angle_alpha   90.00
_cell.angle_beta   90.00
_cell.angle_gamma   90.00
#
_symmetry.space_group_name_H-M   'P 1'
#
loop_
_entity.id
_entity.type
_entity.pdbx_description
1 polymer ?
#
loop_
_entity_poly.entity_id
_entity_poly.type
_entity_poly.pdbx_seq_one_letter_code
_entity_poly.pdbx_strand_id
1 'polypeptide(L)'
;MEDQEIGPYDARINQIVELDEERRASHQRHVKFREKLKKLFDKKVTPRAFNVGDLVLLWDSRHEDKGKHGKFDSLWMGPYSIDIRIGEHTFFLKDLD
;
A
#
# COMPACT_ATOMS: atom_id res chain seq x y z
N MET A 1 41.99 22.88 -25.36
CA MET A 1 40.63 22.43 -25.02
C MET A 1 40.20 23.41 -23.96
N GLU A 2 39.46 24.45 -24.32
CA GLU A 2 39.07 25.51 -23.38
C GLU A 2 38.07 24.91 -22.39
N ASP A 3 38.43 24.94 -21.10
CA ASP A 3 37.49 24.71 -20.01
C ASP A 3 36.49 25.87 -20.04
N GLN A 4 35.35 25.63 -20.70
CA GLN A 4 34.26 26.61 -20.76
C GLN A 4 33.66 26.73 -19.37
N GLU A 5 33.89 27.85 -18.69
CA GLU A 5 33.27 28.16 -17.40
C GLU A 5 31.75 28.06 -17.52
N ILE A 6 31.16 27.19 -16.71
CA ILE A 6 29.71 26.99 -16.64
C ILE A 6 29.11 28.25 -16.05
N GLY A 7 28.26 28.94 -16.82
CA GLY A 7 27.59 30.14 -16.37
C GLY A 7 26.67 29.86 -15.16
N PRO A 8 26.40 30.85 -14.30
CA PRO A 8 25.61 30.66 -13.07
C PRO A 8 24.18 30.14 -13.31
N TYR A 9 23.64 30.35 -14.52
CA TYR A 9 22.35 29.79 -14.93
C TYR A 9 22.43 28.29 -15.24
N ASP A 10 23.46 27.88 -15.99
CA ASP A 10 23.71 26.47 -16.33
C ASP A 10 24.05 25.65 -15.08
N ALA A 11 24.82 26.23 -14.16
CA ALA A 11 25.11 25.60 -12.86
C ALA A 11 23.83 25.30 -12.06
N ARG A 12 22.87 26.22 -12.05
CA ARG A 12 21.57 26.03 -11.39
C ARG A 12 20.72 24.98 -12.09
N ILE A 13 20.72 24.95 -13.41
CA ILE A 13 20.00 23.91 -14.18
C ILE A 13 20.58 22.53 -13.87
N ASN A 14 21.90 22.38 -13.89
CA ASN A 14 22.57 21.12 -13.58
C ASN A 14 22.21 20.62 -12.18
N GLN A 15 22.22 21.51 -11.18
CA GLN A 15 21.81 21.16 -9.82
C GLN A 15 20.37 20.63 -9.75
N ILE A 16 19.43 21.24 -10.49
CA ILE A 16 18.04 20.79 -10.52
C ILE A 16 17.93 19.41 -11.18
N VAL A 17 18.67 19.19 -12.27
CA VAL A 17 18.69 17.89 -12.98
C VAL A 17 19.25 16.80 -12.06
N GLU A 18 20.37 17.04 -11.40
CA GLU A 18 20.97 16.11 -10.44
C GLU A 18 19.98 15.72 -9.32
N LEU A 19 19.31 16.72 -8.72
CA LEU A 19 18.30 16.46 -7.68
C LEU A 19 17.12 15.62 -8.19
N ASP A 20 16.67 15.84 -9.42
CA ASP A 20 15.58 15.05 -9.99
C ASP A 20 16.03 13.62 -10.32
N GLU A 21 17.27 13.44 -10.79
CA GLU A 21 17.87 12.13 -11.00
C GLU A 21 17.99 11.34 -9.69
N GLU A 22 18.47 11.97 -8.61
CA GLU A 22 18.51 11.36 -7.28
C GLU A 22 17.12 10.97 -6.78
N ARG A 23 16.13 11.85 -6.97
CA ARG A 23 14.73 11.59 -6.61
C ARG A 23 14.18 10.39 -7.36
N ARG A 24 14.39 10.31 -8.67
CA ARG A 24 13.97 9.16 -9.49
C ARG A 24 14.67 7.87 -9.06
N ALA A 25 15.98 7.93 -8.81
CA ALA A 25 16.75 6.78 -8.36
C ALA A 25 16.24 6.26 -6.99
N SER A 26 15.98 7.16 -6.04
CA SER A 26 15.38 6.83 -4.75
C SER A 26 14.00 6.20 -4.90
N HIS A 27 13.14 6.79 -5.74
CA HIS A 27 11.81 6.25 -6.00
C HIS A 27 11.86 4.84 -6.59
N GLN A 28 12.73 4.61 -7.59
CA GLN A 28 12.91 3.28 -8.19
C GLN A 28 13.40 2.25 -7.17
N ARG A 29 14.34 2.61 -6.30
CA ARG A 29 14.82 1.73 -5.21
C ARG A 29 13.68 1.37 -4.26
N HIS A 30 12.88 2.35 -3.86
CA HIS A 30 11.72 2.14 -2.99
C HIS A 30 10.66 1.23 -3.62
N VAL A 31 10.33 1.43 -4.90
CA VAL A 31 9.39 0.56 -5.63
C VAL A 31 9.90 -0.88 -5.67
N LYS A 32 11.16 -1.09 -6.09
CA LYS A 32 11.79 -2.42 -6.12
C LYS A 32 11.77 -3.10 -4.74
N PHE A 33 12.03 -2.34 -3.69
CA PHE A 33 11.98 -2.86 -2.33
C PHE A 33 10.57 -3.29 -1.92
N ARG A 34 9.55 -2.47 -2.19
CA ARG A 34 8.14 -2.82 -1.94
C ARG A 34 7.71 -4.07 -2.68
N GLU A 35 8.10 -4.22 -3.94
CA GLU A 35 7.81 -5.43 -4.72
C GLU A 35 8.48 -6.67 -4.12
N LYS A 36 9.73 -6.56 -3.67
CA LYS A 36 10.43 -7.66 -2.99
C LYS A 36 9.71 -8.05 -1.70
N LEU A 37 9.29 -7.08 -0.90
CA LEU A 37 8.52 -7.33 0.32
C LEU A 37 7.18 -8.00 0.00
N LYS A 38 6.46 -7.51 -1.01
CA LYS A 38 5.19 -8.12 -1.46
C LYS A 38 5.38 -9.58 -1.86
N LYS A 39 6.41 -9.91 -2.65
CA LYS A 39 6.72 -11.30 -3.03
C LYS A 39 6.98 -12.20 -1.82
N LEU A 40 7.72 -11.69 -0.82
CA LEU A 40 7.98 -12.42 0.41
C LEU A 40 6.72 -12.62 1.24
N PHE A 41 5.86 -11.60 1.31
CA PHE A 41 4.58 -11.66 2.00
C PHE A 41 3.65 -12.67 1.31
N ASP A 42 3.42 -12.53 0.01
CA ASP A 42 2.54 -13.40 -0.77
C ASP A 42 2.97 -14.87 -0.68
N LYS A 43 4.29 -15.16 -0.61
CA LYS A 43 4.81 -16.52 -0.40
C LYS A 43 4.46 -17.10 0.98
N LYS A 44 4.30 -16.25 2.00
CA LYS A 44 3.98 -16.66 3.38
C LYS A 44 2.49 -16.72 3.64
N VAL A 45 1.67 -15.99 2.88
CA VAL A 45 0.22 -15.99 3.08
C VAL A 45 -0.36 -17.30 2.60
N THR A 46 -0.95 -18.06 3.52
CA THR A 46 -1.80 -19.20 3.20
C THR A 46 -3.24 -18.72 3.05
N PRO A 47 -3.90 -18.95 1.90
CA PRO A 47 -5.30 -18.63 1.73
C PRO A 47 -6.13 -19.35 2.80
N ARG A 48 -6.91 -18.58 3.57
CA ARG A 48 -7.87 -19.15 4.52
C ARG A 48 -9.22 -19.26 3.81
N ALA A 49 -9.77 -20.47 3.76
CA ALA A 49 -11.14 -20.67 3.31
C ALA A 49 -12.09 -20.27 4.44
N PHE A 50 -13.17 -19.57 4.06
CA PHE A 50 -14.22 -19.18 4.97
C PHE A 50 -15.49 -20.00 4.70
N ASN A 51 -16.15 -20.43 5.77
CA ASN A 51 -17.39 -21.17 5.74
C ASN A 51 -18.53 -20.38 6.37
N VAL A 52 -19.77 -20.76 6.05
CA VAL A 52 -20.97 -20.21 6.71
C VAL A 52 -20.90 -20.53 8.21
N GLY A 53 -21.16 -19.52 9.04
CA GLY A 53 -21.05 -19.58 10.50
C GLY A 53 -19.68 -19.17 11.06
N ASP A 54 -18.65 -19.00 10.22
CA ASP A 54 -17.35 -18.51 10.70
C ASP A 54 -17.46 -17.06 11.18
N LEU A 55 -16.77 -16.77 12.29
CA LEU A 55 -16.60 -15.41 12.81
C LEU A 55 -15.46 -14.70 12.10
N VAL A 56 -15.74 -13.50 11.59
CA VAL A 56 -14.80 -12.68 10.81
C VAL A 56 -14.86 -11.22 11.22
N LEU A 57 -13.75 -10.51 11.02
CA LEU A 57 -13.68 -9.06 11.15
C LEU A 57 -13.77 -8.44 9.75
N LEU A 58 -14.49 -7.32 9.63
CA LEU A 58 -14.58 -6.57 8.37
C LEU A 58 -13.50 -5.49 8.32
N TRP A 59 -12.66 -5.51 7.28
CA TRP A 59 -11.72 -4.42 7.00
C TRP A 59 -12.43 -3.27 6.29
N ASP A 60 -12.47 -2.09 6.91
CA ASP A 60 -13.02 -0.89 6.27
C ASP A 60 -11.95 -0.14 5.47
N SER A 61 -11.81 -0.51 4.20
CA SER A 61 -10.83 0.11 3.29
C SER A 61 -11.08 1.60 3.03
N ARG A 62 -12.28 2.12 3.30
CA ARG A 62 -12.61 3.54 3.05
C ARG A 62 -11.81 4.49 3.96
N HIS A 63 -11.36 3.97 5.10
CA HIS A 63 -10.57 4.70 6.08
C HIS A 63 -9.05 4.47 5.93
N GLU A 64 -8.62 3.65 4.97
CA GLU A 64 -7.20 3.29 4.79
C GLU A 64 -6.33 4.46 4.29
N ASP A 65 -6.90 5.36 3.47
CA ASP A 65 -6.16 6.48 2.91
C ASP A 65 -5.56 7.38 4.00
N LYS A 66 -4.31 7.80 3.79
CA LYS A 66 -3.58 8.65 4.73
C LYS A 66 -4.38 9.93 5.02
N GLY A 67 -4.72 10.13 6.29
CA GLY A 67 -5.47 11.30 6.77
C GLY A 67 -6.98 11.07 6.93
N LYS A 68 -7.52 9.92 6.53
CA LYS A 68 -8.95 9.57 6.73
C LYS A 68 -9.24 8.82 8.02
N HIS A 69 -8.22 8.27 8.68
CA HIS A 69 -8.32 7.65 10.00
C HIS A 69 -7.41 8.37 11.01
N GLY A 70 -7.89 8.52 12.24
CA GLY A 70 -7.08 8.91 13.38
C GLY A 70 -6.13 7.79 13.79
N LYS A 71 -5.08 8.15 14.54
CA LYS A 71 -4.06 7.19 15.01
C LYS A 71 -4.64 6.01 15.81
N PHE A 72 -5.81 6.19 16.41
CA PHE A 72 -6.47 5.22 17.29
C PHE A 72 -7.81 4.71 16.74
N ASP A 73 -8.15 5.02 15.50
CA ASP A 73 -9.37 4.51 14.89
C ASP A 73 -9.14 3.06 14.44
N SER A 74 -10.09 2.18 14.76
CA SER A 74 -10.04 0.78 14.33
C SER A 74 -10.48 0.65 12.87
N LEU A 75 -9.60 0.16 12.02
CA LEU A 75 -9.91 -0.21 10.62
C LEU A 75 -10.63 -1.56 10.51
N TRP A 76 -10.59 -2.36 11.58
CA TRP A 76 -11.35 -3.60 11.70
C TRP A 76 -12.64 -3.34 12.46
N MET A 77 -13.77 -3.57 11.81
CA MET A 77 -15.09 -3.47 12.42
C MET A 77 -15.58 -4.86 12.82
N GLY A 78 -16.22 -4.93 13.99
CA GLY A 78 -17.11 -5.98 14.48
C GLY A 78 -16.57 -7.42 14.44
N PRO A 79 -16.97 -8.30 15.35
CA PRO A 79 -17.11 -9.70 14.98
C PRO A 79 -18.44 -9.85 14.23
N TYR A 80 -18.37 -10.30 12.97
CA TYR A 80 -19.52 -10.68 12.14
C TYR A 80 -19.52 -12.19 11.96
N SER A 81 -20.68 -12.76 11.64
CA SER A 81 -20.74 -14.14 11.14
C SER A 81 -21.03 -14.17 9.64
N ILE A 82 -20.41 -15.11 8.95
CA ILE A 82 -20.70 -15.36 7.53
C ILE A 82 -22.06 -16.05 7.42
N ASP A 83 -23.01 -15.42 6.76
CA ASP A 83 -24.36 -15.95 6.60
C ASP A 83 -24.51 -16.74 5.29
N ILE A 84 -24.09 -16.14 4.18
CA ILE A 84 -24.25 -16.73 2.85
C ILE A 84 -22.96 -16.54 2.05
N ARG A 85 -22.52 -17.59 1.37
CA ARG A 85 -21.48 -17.52 0.34
C ARG A 85 -22.12 -17.39 -1.04
N ILE A 86 -21.95 -16.24 -1.68
CA ILE A 86 -22.49 -15.97 -3.02
C ILE A 86 -21.54 -16.50 -4.11
N GLY A 87 -20.24 -16.31 -3.90
CA GLY A 87 -19.19 -16.67 -4.83
C GLY A 87 -17.92 -17.12 -4.11
N GLU A 88 -16.84 -17.32 -4.84
CA GLU A 88 -15.62 -17.88 -4.24
C GLU A 88 -15.05 -17.00 -3.12
N HIS A 89 -15.12 -15.67 -3.29
CA HIS A 89 -14.59 -14.67 -2.37
C HIS A 89 -15.63 -13.62 -1.93
N THR A 90 -16.92 -13.91 -2.11
CA THR A 90 -18.01 -12.98 -1.81
C THR A 90 -18.96 -13.59 -0.80
N PHE A 91 -19.09 -12.93 0.34
CA PHE A 91 -19.84 -13.40 1.50
C PHE A 91 -20.77 -12.30 1.99
N PHE A 92 -21.98 -12.67 2.39
CA PHE A 92 -22.84 -11.80 3.20
C PHE A 92 -22.50 -12.00 4.67
N LEU A 93 -22.32 -10.89 5.36
CA LEU A 93 -22.06 -10.84 6.78
C LEU A 93 -23.36 -10.49 7.51
N LYS A 94 -23.59 -11.14 8.64
CA LYS A 94 -24.62 -10.74 9.61
C LYS A 94 -23.98 -10.34 10.92
N ASP A 95 -24.62 -9.39 11.60
CA ASP A 95 -24.29 -9.04 12.96
C ASP A 95 -24.50 -10.26 13.88
N LEU A 96 -23.79 -10.27 15.00
CA LEU A 96 -24.03 -11.22 16.07
C LEU A 96 -25.13 -10.62 16.95
N ASP A 97 -26.33 -11.20 16.87
CA ASP A 97 -27.47 -10.82 17.72
C ASP A 97 -27.14 -10.86 19.22
#